data_AF-R4M9M1-F1
#
_entry.id   AF-R4M9M1-F1
#
_cell.length_a   1.000
_cell.length_b   1.000
_cell.length_c   1.000
_cell.angle_alpha   90.00
_cell.angle_beta   90.00
_cell.angle_gamma   90.00
#
_symmetry.space_group_name_H-M   'P 1'
#
loop_
_entity.id
_entity.type
_entity.pdbx_description
1 polymer ?
#
loop_
_entity_poly.entity_id
_entity_poly.type
_entity_poly.pdbx_seq_one_letter_code
_entity_poly.pdbx_strand_id
1 'polypeptide(L)'
;MCDPRATELAARRQTTRSAAGVELCAERLPGAVLAIGNAPTALFRLLELVDEGAPPPAAVLGGPVGFVGSAQAKEELIERPRGMSYLVVRGRRAAARWPPPPSMR
;
A
#
# COMPACT_ATOMS: atom_id res chain seq x y z
N MET A 1 3.14 2.17 -8.59
CA MET A 1 4.30 3.04 -8.25
C MET A 1 5.08 3.50 -9.49
N CYS A 2 5.22 2.69 -10.54
CA CYS A 2 5.80 3.10 -11.83
C CYS A 2 4.89 3.98 -12.71
N ASP A 3 3.83 4.60 -12.18
CA ASP A 3 3.08 5.59 -12.96
C ASP A 3 3.99 6.84 -13.07
N PRO A 4 4.32 7.32 -14.28
CA PRO A 4 5.20 8.48 -14.46
C PRO A 4 4.70 9.71 -13.71
N ARG A 5 3.38 9.85 -13.59
CA ARG A 5 2.71 10.97 -12.90
C ARG A 5 2.95 10.96 -11.39
N ALA A 6 3.31 9.81 -10.81
CA ALA A 6 3.53 9.69 -9.37
C ALA A 6 4.72 10.53 -8.89
N THR A 7 5.74 10.73 -9.73
CA THR A 7 6.89 11.58 -9.38
C THR A 7 6.49 13.04 -9.30
N GLU A 8 5.75 13.52 -10.30
CA GLU A 8 5.27 14.90 -10.32
C GLU A 8 4.27 15.18 -9.20
N LEU A 9 3.30 14.29 -8.99
CA LEU A 9 2.32 14.42 -7.92
C LEU A 9 2.99 14.41 -6.54
N ALA A 10 3.97 13.54 -6.33
CA ALA A 10 4.74 13.50 -5.09
C ALA A 10 5.44 14.83 -4.79
N ALA A 11 6.07 15.43 -5.79
CA ALA A 11 6.71 16.74 -5.64
C ALA A 11 5.68 17.84 -5.30
N ARG A 12 4.57 17.90 -6.04
CA ARG A 12 3.50 18.89 -5.84
C ARG A 12 2.85 18.78 -4.44
N ARG A 13 2.63 17.57 -3.95
CA ARG A 13 1.99 17.28 -2.66
C ARG A 13 2.96 17.15 -1.49
N GLN A 14 4.26 17.32 -1.73
CA GLN A 14 5.33 17.11 -0.75
C GLN A 14 5.23 15.74 -0.03
N THR A 15 4.94 14.69 -0.79
CA THR A 15 4.81 13.32 -0.27
C THR A 15 5.76 12.37 -0.99
N THR A 16 5.75 11.09 -0.61
CA THR A 16 6.54 10.07 -1.29
C THR A 16 5.90 9.64 -2.61
N ARG A 17 6.71 9.26 -3.61
CA ARG A 17 6.24 8.66 -4.87
C ARG A 17 5.31 7.46 -4.64
N SER A 18 5.56 6.71 -3.57
CA SER A 18 4.76 5.56 -3.16
C SER A 18 3.34 5.95 -2.77
N ALA A 19 3.20 6.95 -1.90
CA ALA A 19 1.91 7.49 -1.48
C ALA A 19 1.16 8.15 -2.64
N ALA A 20 1.85 8.98 -3.44
CA ALA A 20 1.28 9.59 -4.64
C ALA A 20 0.78 8.54 -5.65
N GLY A 21 1.50 7.42 -5.79
CA GLY A 21 1.06 6.31 -6.63
C GLY A 21 -0.22 5.63 -6.15
N VAL A 22 -0.52 5.66 -4.84
CA VAL A 22 -1.80 5.17 -4.29
C VAL A 22 -2.91 6.16 -4.60
N GLU A 23 -2.68 7.46 -4.42
CA GLU A 23 -3.63 8.53 -4.78
C GLU A 23 -4.05 8.44 -6.25
N LEU A 24 -3.09 8.23 -7.17
CA LEU A 24 -3.39 8.04 -8.60
C LEU A 24 -4.18 6.76 -8.91
N CYS A 25 -4.19 5.78 -8.01
CA CYS A 25 -4.94 4.54 -8.18
C CYS A 25 -6.28 4.54 -7.43
N ALA A 26 -6.65 5.64 -6.74
CA ALA A 26 -7.80 5.68 -5.83
C ALA A 26 -9.11 5.24 -6.50
N GLU A 27 -9.39 5.70 -7.73
CA GLU A 27 -10.59 5.35 -8.49
C GLU A 27 -10.67 3.86 -8.87
N ARG A 28 -9.54 3.15 -8.82
CA ARG A 28 -9.42 1.73 -9.16
C ARG A 28 -9.35 0.83 -7.93
N LEU A 29 -9.50 1.39 -6.73
CA LEU A 29 -9.51 0.61 -5.49
C LEU A 29 -10.71 -0.35 -5.38
N PRO A 30 -11.96 0.02 -5.73
CA PRO A 30 -13.11 -0.87 -5.57
C PRO A 30 -12.88 -2.26 -6.15
N GLY A 31 -12.97 -3.29 -5.31
CA GLY A 31 -12.80 -4.68 -5.72
C GLY A 31 -11.36 -5.12 -6.01
N ALA A 32 -10.38 -4.22 -5.95
CA ALA A 32 -8.98 -4.56 -6.23
C ALA A 32 -8.30 -5.30 -5.07
N VAL A 33 -7.23 -6.03 -5.39
CA VAL A 33 -6.26 -6.53 -4.40
C VAL A 33 -5.00 -5.70 -4.52
N LEU A 34 -4.67 -4.93 -3.48
CA LEU A 34 -3.53 -4.02 -3.49
C LEU A 34 -2.33 -4.62 -2.74
N ALA A 35 -1.19 -4.74 -3.42
CA ALA A 35 0.04 -5.24 -2.83
C ALA A 35 1.00 -4.10 -2.45
N ILE A 36 1.31 -3.96 -1.16
CA ILE A 36 2.22 -2.92 -0.63
C ILE A 36 3.38 -3.61 0.09
N GLY A 37 4.45 -3.92 -0.66
CA GLY A 37 5.57 -4.73 -0.17
C GLY A 37 6.76 -3.95 0.39
N ASN A 38 6.84 -2.64 0.23
CA ASN A 38 8.04 -1.88 0.63
C ASN A 38 7.71 -0.61 1.42
N ALA A 39 6.89 0.27 0.87
CA ALA A 39 6.74 1.63 1.40
C ALA A 39 5.63 1.73 2.47
N PRO A 40 5.97 2.03 3.75
CA PRO A 40 4.96 2.26 4.78
C PRO A 40 4.04 3.45 4.45
N THR A 41 4.59 4.49 3.81
CA THR A 41 3.84 5.67 3.39
C THR A 41 2.75 5.37 2.37
N ALA A 42 2.89 4.33 1.54
CA ALA A 42 1.82 3.88 0.66
C ALA A 42 0.67 3.25 1.46
N LEU A 43 0.99 2.47 2.51
CA LEU A 43 -0.03 1.86 3.36
C LEU A 43 -0.76 2.92 4.17
N PHE A 44 -0.05 3.89 4.78
CA PHE A 44 -0.70 5.02 5.44
C PHE A 44 -1.61 5.79 4.49
N ARG A 45 -1.14 6.14 3.29
CA ARG A 45 -1.96 6.90 2.35
C ARG A 45 -3.21 6.14 1.92
N LEU A 46 -3.14 4.82 1.75
CA LEU A 46 -4.32 4.00 1.49
C LEU A 46 -5.35 4.13 2.62
N LEU A 47 -4.90 4.02 3.87
CA LEU A 47 -5.78 4.08 5.03
C LEU A 47 -6.43 5.46 5.16
N GLU A 48 -5.65 6.53 4.97
CA GLU A 48 -6.16 7.91 4.94
C GLU A 48 -7.20 8.12 3.83
N LEU A 49 -6.96 7.63 2.61
CA LEU A 49 -7.92 7.74 1.50
C LEU A 49 -9.25 7.08 1.85
N VAL A 50 -9.21 5.90 2.48
CA VAL A 50 -10.45 5.22 2.90
C VAL A 50 -11.16 5.99 4.01
N ASP A 51 -10.41 6.57 4.94
CA ASP A 51 -10.96 7.46 5.99
C ASP A 51 -11.55 8.76 5.40
N GLU A 52 -10.99 9.26 4.28
CA GLU A 52 -11.49 10.38 3.48
C GLU A 52 -12.74 10.02 2.64
N GLY A 53 -13.17 8.76 2.64
CA GLY A 53 -14.37 8.28 1.96
C GLY A 53 -14.11 7.57 0.62
N ALA A 54 -12.85 7.30 0.26
CA ALA A 54 -12.56 6.45 -0.88
C ALA A 54 -13.06 5.03 -0.61
N PRO A 55 -13.68 4.36 -1.61
CA PRO A 55 -14.10 2.99 -1.46
C PRO A 55 -12.89 2.07 -1.21
N PRO A 56 -12.96 1.15 -0.22
CA PRO A 56 -11.84 0.28 0.11
C PRO A 56 -11.57 -0.76 -1.00
N PRO A 57 -10.32 -1.20 -1.17
CA PRO A 57 -10.02 -2.41 -1.93
C PRO A 57 -10.64 -3.66 -1.28
N ALA A 58 -10.81 -4.71 -2.08
CA ALA A 58 -11.27 -6.00 -1.55
C ALA A 58 -10.25 -6.59 -0.56
N ALA A 59 -8.95 -6.47 -0.87
CA ALA A 59 -7.90 -6.92 0.02
C ALA A 59 -6.59 -6.13 -0.10
N VAL A 60 -5.79 -6.14 0.97
CA VAL A 60 -4.44 -5.55 1.00
C VAL A 60 -3.40 -6.59 1.44
N LEU A 61 -2.33 -6.74 0.65
CA LEU A 61 -1.11 -7.45 1.06
C LEU A 61 -0.15 -6.42 1.67
N GLY A 62 -0.28 -6.17 2.97
CA GLY A 62 0.41 -5.10 3.72
C GLY A 62 1.74 -5.59 4.30
N GLY A 63 2.76 -5.68 3.46
CA GLY A 63 4.10 -6.10 3.85
C GLY A 63 5.19 -5.02 3.78
N PRO A 64 4.95 -3.72 4.02
CA PRO A 64 6.01 -2.73 3.90
C PRO A 64 7.16 -3.04 4.86
N VAL A 65 8.39 -2.79 4.41
CA VAL A 65 9.62 -3.07 5.16
C VAL A 65 10.27 -1.78 5.64
N GLY A 66 11.17 -1.89 6.61
CA GLY A 66 11.97 -0.77 7.08
C GLY A 66 11.77 -0.45 8.56
N PHE A 67 12.59 0.47 9.05
CA PHE A 67 12.69 0.79 10.48
C PHE A 67 11.77 1.92 10.93
N VAL A 68 11.23 2.72 9.99
CA VAL A 68 10.38 3.87 10.28
C VAL A 68 8.99 3.61 9.72
N GLY A 69 7.97 3.63 10.57
CA GLY A 69 6.55 3.58 10.19
C GLY A 69 6.02 2.23 9.71
N SER A 70 6.86 1.25 9.38
CA SER A 70 6.43 -0.07 8.88
C SER A 70 5.58 -0.84 9.90
N ALA A 71 6.03 -0.91 11.16
CA ALA A 71 5.29 -1.58 12.21
C ALA A 71 3.96 -0.87 12.49
N GLN A 72 4.00 0.45 12.63
CA GLN A 72 2.84 1.30 12.89
C GLN A 72 1.79 1.19 11.80
N ALA A 73 2.18 1.25 10.52
CA ALA A 73 1.25 1.14 9.40
C ALA A 73 0.54 -0.23 9.36
N LYS A 74 1.26 -1.30 9.72
CA LYS A 74 0.70 -2.66 9.77
C LYS A 74 -0.22 -2.83 10.97
N GLU A 75 0.16 -2.34 12.15
CA GLU A 75 -0.68 -2.36 13.35
C GLU A 75 -2.00 -1.62 13.09
N GLU A 76 -1.90 -0.44 12.48
CA GLU A 76 -3.07 0.37 12.12
C GLU A 76 -4.04 -0.36 11.18
N LEU A 77 -3.53 -1.07 10.17
CA LEU A 77 -4.36 -1.91 9.29
C LEU A 77 -5.00 -3.09 10.05
N ILE A 78 -4.28 -3.70 10.99
CA ILE A 78 -4.77 -4.82 11.79
C ILE A 78 -5.91 -4.36 12.72
N GLU A 79 -5.70 -3.24 13.42
CA GLU A 79 -6.65 -2.69 14.39
C GLU A 79 -7.88 -2.12 13.70
N ARG A 80 -7.69 -1.46 12.54
CA ARG A 80 -8.76 -0.76 11.81
C ARG A 80 -8.70 -1.12 10.32
N PRO A 81 -9.24 -2.29 9.91
CA PRO A 81 -9.15 -2.73 8.52
C PRO A 81 -10.05 -1.98 7.53
N ARG A 82 -10.96 -1.11 8.01
CA ARG A 82 -11.88 -0.31 7.17
C ARG A 82 -12.66 -1.14 6.13
N GLY A 83 -13.10 -2.34 6.53
CA GLY A 83 -13.85 -3.26 5.67
C GLY A 83 -13.01 -4.03 4.65
N MET A 84 -11.69 -3.82 4.61
CA MET A 84 -10.77 -4.57 3.76
C MET A 84 -10.39 -5.91 4.38
N SER A 85 -10.27 -6.95 3.56
CA SER A 85 -9.48 -8.13 3.96
C SER A 85 -7.98 -7.78 3.93
N TYR A 86 -7.15 -8.43 4.75
CA TYR A 86 -5.71 -8.17 4.73
C TYR A 86 -4.86 -9.40 5.00
N LEU A 87 -3.64 -9.37 4.48
CA LEU A 87 -2.55 -10.28 4.85
C LEU A 87 -1.31 -9.45 5.16
N VAL A 88 -0.78 -9.60 6.37
CA VAL A 88 0.39 -8.86 6.84
C VAL A 88 1.35 -9.77 7.58
N VAL A 89 2.65 -9.49 7.48
CA VAL A 89 3.67 -10.11 8.33
C VAL A 89 3.93 -9.18 9.51
N ARG A 90 3.60 -9.62 10.73
CA ARG A 90 3.81 -8.83 11.96
C ARG A 90 5.31 -8.64 12.26
N GLY A 91 5.64 -7.55 12.97
CA GLY A 91 7.01 -7.19 13.33
C GLY A 91 7.82 -6.61 12.15
N ARG A 92 9.16 -6.61 12.26
CA ARG A 92 10.05 -6.01 11.23
C ARG A 92 10.31 -6.87 9.99
N ARG A 93 9.74 -8.07 9.92
CA ARG A 93 9.96 -9.00 8.81
C ARG A 93 9.07 -8.65 7.62
N ALA A 94 9.64 -8.81 6.42
CA ALA A 94 8.96 -8.68 5.15
C ALA A 94 8.28 -10.01 4.75
N ALA A 95 7.25 -9.94 3.92
CA ALA A 95 7.03 -11.04 2.98
C ALA A 95 8.22 -11.03 2.00
N ALA A 96 8.90 -12.17 1.83
CA ALA A 96 10.01 -12.27 0.89
C ALA A 96 9.55 -11.88 -0.53
N ARG A 97 10.46 -11.31 -1.32
CA ARG A 97 10.26 -10.95 -2.74
C ARG A 97 9.38 -12.01 -3.42
N TRP A 98 8.22 -11.61 -3.93
CA TRP A 98 7.42 -12.49 -4.78
C TRP A 98 8.27 -12.88 -5.99
N PRO A 99 8.60 -14.17 -6.19
CA PRO A 99 9.38 -14.56 -7.35
C PRO A 99 8.57 -14.26 -8.63
N PRO A 100 9.22 -13.86 -9.73
CA PRO A 100 8.52 -13.75 -10.99
C PRO A 100 7.89 -15.11 -11.33
N PRO A 101 6.72 -15.14 -12.00
CA PRO A 101 6.13 -16.40 -12.45
C PRO A 101 7.17 -17.18 -13.27
N PRO A 102 7.24 -18.52 -13.13
CA PRO A 102 8.17 -19.32 -13.91
C PRO A 102 7.91 -19.08 -15.40
N SER A 103 8.98 -18.88 -16.17
CA SER A 103 8.90 -18.86 -17.62
C SER A 103 8.38 -20.22 -18.09
N MET A 104 7.17 -20.27 -18.65
CA MET A 104 6.71 -21.46 -19.36
C MET A 104 7.67 -21.69 -20.54
N ARG A 105 8.40 -22.80 -20.49
CA ARG A 105 9.05 -23.39 -21.66
C ARG A 105 8.06 -24.28 -22.39
#